data_AF-A0A3Q2WD55-F1
#
_entry.id   AF-A0A3Q2WD55-F1
#
_cell.length_a   1.000
_cell.length_b   1.000
_cell.length_c   1.000
_cell.angle_alpha   90.00
_cell.angle_beta   90.00
_cell.angle_gamma   90.00
#
_symmetry.space_group_name_H-M   'P 1'
#
loop_
_entity.id
_entity.type
_entity.pdbx_description
1 polymer ?
#
loop_
_entity_poly.entity_id
_entity_poly.type
_entity_poly.pdbx_seq_one_letter_code
_entity_poly.pdbx_strand_id
1 'polypeptide(L)'
;MSPWMILPVSLPVFIITGIWVVYAMALYNQHVCPVNNWVYNESCVEPLPLQRGPVLCCTLDNIPLISKCGTLPPESCFFSLICSTGSFMVMLIGLLRYAHVIEKHQNCILNTAGLSAGWLCAAGLIMVGNFQLPG
;
A
#
# COMPACT_ATOMS: atom_id res chain seq x y z
N MET A 1 8.36 -24.10 14.82
CA MET A 1 8.94 -23.02 14.00
C MET A 1 9.17 -21.82 14.90
N SER A 2 10.31 -21.14 14.78
CA SER A 2 10.65 -20.02 15.66
C SER A 2 9.69 -18.83 15.42
N PRO A 3 9.12 -18.20 16.47
CA PRO A 3 8.18 -17.07 16.33
C PRO A 3 8.78 -15.88 15.56
N TRP A 4 10.11 -15.78 15.49
CA TRP A 4 10.85 -14.81 14.70
C TRP A 4 10.66 -14.92 13.18
N MET A 5 10.17 -16.06 12.70
CA MET A 5 9.82 -16.25 11.28
C MET A 5 8.50 -15.58 10.90
N ILE A 6 7.62 -15.31 11.88
CA ILE A 6 6.31 -14.68 11.65
C ILE A 6 6.46 -13.17 11.47
N LEU A 7 7.43 -12.56 12.15
CA LEU A 7 7.69 -11.12 12.13
C LEU A 7 7.80 -10.51 10.71
N PRO A 8 8.61 -11.07 9.78
CA PRO A 8 8.70 -10.53 8.42
C PRO A 8 7.48 -10.85 7.55
N VAL A 9 6.65 -11.83 7.93
CA VAL A 9 5.47 -12.26 7.16
C VAL A 9 4.23 -11.45 7.54
N SER A 10 4.15 -10.96 8.79
CA SER A 10 3.01 -10.16 9.24
C SER A 10 2.86 -8.85 8.45
N LEU A 11 3.98 -8.19 8.11
CA LEU A 11 3.98 -6.95 7.34
C LEU A 11 3.34 -7.09 5.95
N PRO A 12 3.79 -7.99 5.05
CA PRO A 12 3.19 -8.11 3.73
C PRO A 12 1.73 -8.57 3.82
N VAL A 13 1.38 -9.45 4.76
CA VAL A 13 -0.03 -9.85 4.97
C VAL A 13 -0.89 -8.64 5.31
N PHE A 14 -0.43 -7.78 6.21
CA PHE A 14 -1.14 -6.55 6.59
C PHE A 14 -1.26 -5.58 5.40
N ILE A 15 -0.16 -5.29 4.70
CA ILE A 15 -0.15 -4.32 3.59
C ILE A 15 -0.99 -4.82 2.42
N ILE A 16 -0.85 -6.09 2.01
CA ILE A 16 -1.62 -6.66 0.90
C ILE A 16 -3.11 -6.60 1.23
N THR A 17 -3.51 -7.03 2.43
CA THR A 17 -4.91 -6.98 2.85
C THR A 17 -5.44 -5.54 2.87
N GLY A 18 -4.66 -4.60 3.39
CA GLY A 18 -5.02 -3.19 3.41
C GLY A 18 -5.22 -2.61 2.00
N ILE A 19 -4.31 -2.89 1.06
CA ILE A 19 -4.42 -2.39 -0.32
C ILE A 19 -5.67 -2.96 -1.01
N TRP A 20 -6.00 -4.24 -0.78
CA TRP A 20 -7.23 -4.84 -1.30
C TRP A 20 -8.48 -4.16 -0.77
N VAL A 21 -8.49 -3.76 0.51
CA VAL A 21 -9.61 -3.01 1.11
C VAL A 21 -9.74 -1.63 0.45
N VAL A 22 -8.63 -0.90 0.26
CA VAL A 22 -8.63 0.40 -0.43
C VAL A 22 -9.17 0.26 -1.85
N TYR A 23 -8.74 -0.78 -2.58
CA TYR A 23 -9.25 -1.08 -3.93
C TYR A 23 -10.76 -1.38 -3.92
N ALA A 24 -11.23 -2.21 -3.01
CA ALA A 24 -12.65 -2.55 -2.89
C ALA A 24 -13.52 -1.32 -2.58
N MET A 25 -13.03 -0.41 -1.72
CA MET A 25 -13.70 0.85 -1.44
C MET A 25 -13.78 1.74 -2.68
N ALA A 26 -12.67 1.89 -3.40
CA ALA A 26 -12.61 2.68 -4.64
C ALA A 26 -13.54 2.12 -5.73
N LEU A 27 -13.64 0.79 -5.84
CA LEU A 27 -14.60 0.12 -6.73
C LEU A 27 -16.04 0.38 -6.32
N TYR A 28 -16.34 0.25 -5.02
CA TYR A 28 -17.69 0.44 -4.49
C TYR A 28 -18.19 1.88 -4.70
N ASN A 29 -17.30 2.86 -4.52
CA ASN A 29 -17.58 4.28 -4.75
C ASN A 29 -17.53 4.70 -6.23
N GLN A 30 -17.25 3.77 -7.15
CA GLN A 30 -17.09 4.02 -8.59
C GLN A 30 -15.99 5.02 -8.94
N HIS A 31 -15.00 5.22 -8.06
CA HIS A 31 -13.82 6.05 -8.33
C HIS A 31 -12.85 5.38 -9.30
N VAL A 32 -12.86 4.04 -9.36
CA VAL A 32 -12.07 3.24 -10.31
C VAL A 32 -12.94 2.13 -10.89
N CYS A 33 -12.56 1.63 -12.07
CA CYS A 33 -13.24 0.47 -12.66
C CYS A 33 -12.61 -0.88 -12.25
N PRO A 34 -13.36 -1.99 -12.41
CA PRO A 34 -12.83 -3.34 -12.27
C PRO A 34 -11.60 -3.56 -13.16
N VAL A 35 -10.52 -4.07 -12.57
CA VAL A 35 -9.23 -4.25 -13.27
C VAL A 35 -9.34 -5.24 -14.44
N ASN A 36 -10.25 -6.21 -14.33
CA ASN A 36 -10.52 -7.20 -15.37
C ASN A 36 -11.26 -6.62 -16.59
N ASN A 37 -11.96 -5.49 -16.45
CA ASN A 37 -12.64 -4.81 -17.54
C ASN A 37 -11.80 -3.66 -18.13
N TRP A 38 -10.69 -3.29 -17.49
CA TRP A 38 -9.88 -2.15 -17.91
C TRP A 38 -8.89 -2.52 -19.02
N VAL A 39 -8.88 -1.77 -20.12
CA VAL A 39 -7.96 -1.97 -21.25
C VAL A 39 -7.23 -0.67 -21.58
N TYR A 40 -5.91 -0.80 -21.80
CA TYR A 40 -5.06 0.31 -22.20
C TYR A 40 -5.59 0.98 -23.48
N ASN A 41 -5.67 2.32 -23.47
CA ASN A 41 -6.23 3.17 -24.54
C ASN A 41 -7.77 3.12 -24.72
N GLU A 42 -8.43 1.99 -24.45
CA GLU A 42 -9.89 1.84 -24.60
C GLU A 42 -10.68 2.09 -23.31
N SER A 43 -9.98 2.26 -22.18
CA SER A 43 -10.54 2.42 -20.83
C SER A 43 -11.31 1.19 -20.33
N CYS A 44 -12.41 0.79 -20.98
CA CYS A 44 -13.18 -0.41 -20.63
C CYS A 44 -13.57 -1.23 -21.87
N VAL A 45 -13.55 -2.56 -21.75
CA VAL A 45 -13.98 -3.48 -22.83
C VAL A 45 -15.49 -3.46 -22.99
N GLU A 46 -16.21 -3.61 -21.89
CA GLU A 46 -17.68 -3.65 -21.88
C GLU A 46 -18.26 -2.46 -21.09
N PRO A 47 -19.34 -1.83 -21.59
CA PRO A 47 -20.05 -0.79 -20.85
C PRO A 47 -20.67 -1.40 -19.58
N LEU A 48 -20.34 -0.83 -18.43
CA LEU A 48 -20.86 -1.30 -17.14
C LEU A 48 -22.37 -1.00 -17.06
N PRO A 49 -23.22 -2.00 -16.76
CA PRO A 49 -24.67 -1.84 -16.74
C PRO A 49 -25.20 -0.95 -15.60
N LEU A 50 -24.34 -0.57 -14.64
CA LEU A 50 -24.71 0.20 -13.45
C LEU A 50 -23.64 1.26 -13.13
N GLN A 51 -23.51 2.31 -13.96
CA GLN A 51 -22.86 3.56 -13.55
C GLN A 51 -23.92 4.48 -12.97
N ARG A 52 -23.91 4.64 -11.65
CA ARG A 52 -24.96 5.34 -10.89
C ARG A 52 -24.62 6.82 -10.65
N GLY A 53 -23.38 7.23 -10.95
CA GLY A 53 -22.86 8.58 -10.72
C GLY A 53 -22.78 9.46 -11.98
N PRO A 54 -22.59 10.78 -11.81
CA PRO A 54 -22.38 11.73 -12.90
C PRO A 54 -21.00 11.58 -13.56
N VAL A 55 -20.05 10.90 -12.91
CA VAL A 55 -18.69 10.62 -13.40
C VAL A 55 -18.63 9.15 -13.81
N LEU A 56 -18.24 8.88 -15.06
CA LEU A 56 -17.98 7.51 -15.52
C LEU A 56 -16.61 7.05 -14.99
N CYS A 57 -16.54 5.87 -14.37
CA CYS A 57 -15.25 5.28 -13.99
C CYS A 57 -14.42 4.89 -15.24
N CYS A 58 -15.07 4.60 -16.37
CA CYS A 58 -14.42 4.13 -17.60
C CYS A 58 -13.83 5.30 -18.39
N THR A 59 -12.82 5.96 -17.82
CA THR A 59 -12.09 7.04 -18.48
C THR A 59 -10.59 6.78 -18.42
N LEU A 60 -9.86 7.45 -19.30
CA LEU A 60 -8.40 7.38 -19.33
C LEU A 60 -7.77 7.94 -18.03
N ASP A 61 -8.50 8.78 -17.29
CA ASP A 61 -8.05 9.40 -16.04
C ASP A 61 -8.24 8.53 -14.79
N ASN A 62 -9.13 7.53 -14.87
CA ASN A 62 -9.58 6.67 -13.77
C ASN A 62 -9.02 5.23 -13.88
N ILE A 63 -7.73 5.14 -14.17
CA ILE A 63 -6.98 3.89 -14.25
C ILE A 63 -6.97 3.23 -12.85
N PRO A 64 -7.25 1.92 -12.71
CA PRO A 64 -7.31 1.21 -11.43
C PRO A 64 -5.91 0.93 -10.85
N LEU A 65 -5.09 1.96 -10.69
CA LEU A 65 -3.79 1.91 -10.02
C LEU A 65 -3.98 2.14 -8.52
N ILE A 66 -3.09 1.58 -7.70
CA ILE A 66 -3.09 1.79 -6.24
C ILE A 66 -3.06 3.29 -5.91
N SER A 67 -2.27 4.07 -6.66
CA SER A 67 -2.18 5.53 -6.49
C SER A 67 -3.51 6.24 -6.73
N LYS A 68 -4.35 5.74 -7.64
CA LYS A 68 -5.68 6.31 -7.92
C LYS A 68 -6.75 5.80 -6.95
N CYS A 69 -6.64 4.55 -6.50
CA CYS A 69 -7.56 3.99 -5.52
C CYS A 69 -7.46 4.68 -4.16
N GLY A 70 -6.30 5.26 -3.82
CA GLY A 70 -6.06 5.92 -2.54
C GLY A 70 -6.10 7.46 -2.59
N THR A 71 -6.57 8.10 -3.67
CA THR A 71 -6.54 9.57 -3.78
C THR A 71 -7.74 10.28 -3.19
N LEU A 72 -8.93 9.69 -3.27
CA LEU A 72 -10.18 10.36 -2.89
C LEU A 72 -10.65 9.91 -1.48
N PRO A 73 -11.34 10.78 -0.71
CA PRO A 73 -11.98 10.35 0.52
C PRO A 73 -13.18 9.44 0.22
N PRO A 74 -13.43 8.38 1.03
CA PRO A 74 -12.75 7.99 2.27
C PRO A 74 -11.48 7.13 2.07
N GLU A 75 -11.17 6.72 0.85
CA GLU A 75 -10.08 5.77 0.56
C GLU A 75 -8.70 6.30 0.95
N SER A 76 -8.45 7.59 0.72
CA SER A 76 -7.18 8.25 1.03
C SER A 76 -6.84 8.23 2.52
N CYS A 77 -7.84 8.32 3.39
CA CYS A 77 -7.66 8.19 4.84
C CYS A 77 -7.22 6.77 5.22
N PHE A 78 -7.89 5.75 4.66
CA PHE A 78 -7.52 4.36 4.87
C PHE A 78 -6.13 4.04 4.32
N PHE A 79 -5.81 4.53 3.13
CA PHE A 79 -4.49 4.38 2.53
C PHE A 79 -3.40 4.99 3.42
N SER A 80 -3.61 6.21 3.93
CA SER A 80 -2.71 6.85 4.90
C SER A 80 -2.53 6.01 6.17
N LEU A 81 -3.63 5.49 6.73
CA LEU A 81 -3.60 4.65 7.93
C LEU A 81 -2.78 3.37 7.72
N ILE A 82 -2.97 2.68 6.58
CA ILE A 82 -2.26 1.46 6.22
C ILE A 82 -0.77 1.76 6.04
N CYS A 83 -0.42 2.80 5.28
CA CYS A 83 0.97 3.19 5.05
C CYS A 83 1.68 3.62 6.34
N SER A 84 1.00 4.38 7.20
CA SER A 84 1.57 4.85 8.47
C SER A 84 1.78 3.71 9.47
N THR A 85 0.81 2.79 9.56
CA THR A 85 0.94 1.58 10.39
C THR A 85 2.01 0.65 9.81
N GLY A 86 2.09 0.51 8.49
CA GLY A 86 3.14 -0.22 7.78
C GLY A 86 4.53 0.32 8.09
N SER A 87 4.70 1.64 8.06
CA SER A 87 5.96 2.30 8.41
C SER A 87 6.40 1.99 9.84
N PHE A 88 5.47 2.09 10.80
CA PHE A 88 5.74 1.70 12.19
C PHE A 88 6.16 0.24 12.30
N MET A 89 5.46 -0.67 11.60
CA MET A 89 5.80 -2.09 11.60
C MET A 89 7.18 -2.36 10.96
N VAL A 90 7.54 -1.70 9.86
CA VAL A 90 8.87 -1.80 9.23
C VAL A 90 9.96 -1.37 10.22
N MET A 91 9.76 -0.23 10.90
CA MET A 91 10.71 0.26 11.90
C MET A 91 10.86 -0.72 13.06
N LEU A 92 9.75 -1.22 13.60
CA LEU A 92 9.75 -2.18 14.71
C LEU A 92 10.42 -3.50 14.31
N ILE A 93 10.05 -4.08 13.18
CA ILE A 93 10.63 -5.33 12.64
C ILE A 93 12.12 -5.13 12.37
N GLY A 94 12.52 -4.00 11.77
CA GLY A 94 13.91 -3.67 11.49
C GLY A 94 14.76 -3.60 12.76
N LEU A 95 14.27 -2.91 13.80
CA LEU A 95 14.96 -2.82 15.10
C LEU A 95 15.07 -4.19 15.79
N LEU A 96 13.98 -4.95 15.84
CA LEU A 96 13.96 -6.27 16.45
C LEU A 96 14.91 -7.25 15.74
N ARG A 97 14.95 -7.22 14.40
CA ARG A 97 15.89 -8.03 13.60
C ARG A 97 17.32 -7.58 13.81
N TYR A 98 17.58 -6.27 13.84
CA TYR A 98 18.91 -5.71 14.07
C TYR A 98 19.47 -6.14 15.42
N ALA A 99 18.68 -6.00 16.49
CA ALA A 99 19.05 -6.43 17.85
C ALA A 99 19.33 -7.94 17.91
N HIS A 100 18.44 -8.76 17.33
CA HIS A 100 18.61 -10.22 17.32
C HIS A 100 19.87 -10.66 16.57
N VAL A 101 20.25 -9.97 15.50
CA VAL A 101 21.46 -10.28 14.74
C VAL A 101 22.72 -9.89 15.51
N ILE A 102 22.72 -8.76 16.23
CA ILE A 102 23.87 -8.35 17.06
C ILE A 102 24.14 -9.33 18.21
N GLU A 103 23.09 -9.86 18.83
CA GLU A 103 23.24 -10.86 19.89
C GLU A 103 23.91 -12.15 19.39
N LYS A 104 23.71 -12.50 18.11
CA LYS A 104 24.17 -13.78 17.55
C LYS A 104 25.46 -13.66 16.71
N HIS A 105 25.71 -12.53 16.09
CA HIS A 105 26.84 -12.29 15.18
C HIS A 105 27.48 -10.92 15.44
N GLN A 106 28.81 -10.85 15.43
CA GLN A 106 29.52 -9.57 15.56
C GLN A 106 29.16 -8.59 14.43
N ASN A 107 29.03 -7.31 14.80
CA ASN A 107 28.67 -6.14 14.00
C ASN A 107 29.01 -6.27 12.50
N CYS A 108 28.05 -6.76 11.72
CA CYS A 108 28.18 -6.86 10.28
C CYS A 108 27.62 -5.60 9.62
N ILE A 109 28.38 -5.04 8.67
CA ILE A 109 27.95 -3.91 7.82
C ILE A 109 26.58 -4.19 7.19
N LEU A 110 26.29 -5.45 6.85
CA LEU A 110 25.02 -5.87 6.26
C LEU A 110 23.83 -5.65 7.22
N ASN A 111 24.01 -5.83 8.52
CA ASN A 111 22.95 -5.62 9.50
C ASN A 111 22.59 -4.13 9.60
N THR A 112 23.60 -3.26 9.65
CA THR A 112 23.42 -1.80 9.67
C THR A 112 22.84 -1.28 8.35
N ALA A 113 23.28 -1.83 7.21
CA ALA A 113 22.73 -1.50 5.89
C ALA A 113 21.26 -1.94 5.74
N GLY A 114 20.90 -3.11 6.30
CA GLY A 114 19.50 -3.56 6.34
C GLY A 114 18.61 -2.65 7.19
N LEU A 115 19.11 -2.20 8.34
CA LEU A 115 18.39 -1.26 9.21
C LEU A 115 18.16 0.09 8.50
N SER A 116 19.20 0.65 7.87
CA SER A 116 19.09 1.93 7.16
C SER A 116 18.14 1.85 5.97
N ALA A 117 18.19 0.76 5.19
CA ALA A 117 17.24 0.50 4.12
C ALA A 117 15.79 0.40 4.64
N GLY A 118 15.59 -0.27 5.79
CA GLY A 118 14.29 -0.35 6.46
C GLY A 118 13.75 1.03 6.86
N TRP A 119 14.60 1.91 7.42
CA TRP A 119 14.19 3.26 7.78
C TRP A 119 13.87 4.14 6.57
N LEU A 120 14.64 4.03 5.48
CA LEU A 120 14.34 4.71 4.22
C LEU A 120 12.99 4.24 3.65
N CYS A 121 12.70 2.94 3.71
CA CYS A 121 11.41 2.40 3.32
C CYS A 121 10.26 2.94 4.20
N ALA A 122 10.46 2.97 5.52
CA ALA A 122 9.49 3.51 6.47
C ALA A 122 9.20 5.01 6.21
N ALA A 123 10.21 5.80 5.90
CA ALA A 123 10.05 7.20 5.51
C ALA A 123 9.27 7.35 4.19
N GLY A 124 9.58 6.53 3.19
CA GLY A 124 8.86 6.50 1.92
C GLY A 124 7.37 6.16 2.09
N LEU A 125 7.05 5.17 2.95
CA LEU A 125 5.66 4.81 3.27
C LEU A 125 4.90 5.96 3.92
N ILE A 126 5.50 6.67 4.87
CA ILE A 126 4.87 7.84 5.52
C ILE A 126 4.62 8.94 4.50
N MET A 127 5.62 9.24 3.65
CA MET A 127 5.50 10.26 2.62
C MET A 127 4.37 9.92 1.64
N VAL A 128 4.37 8.72 1.06
CA VAL A 128 3.33 8.29 0.10
C VAL A 128 1.94 8.26 0.74
N GLY A 129 1.82 7.79 1.99
CA GLY A 129 0.54 7.70 2.68
C GLY A 129 -0.07 9.05 3.04
N ASN A 130 0.75 10.08 3.25
CA ASN A 130 0.29 11.40 3.73
C ASN A 130 0.40 12.51 2.68
N PHE A 131 1.02 12.24 1.52
CA PHE A 131 1.10 13.20 0.44
C PHE A 131 -0.26 13.31 -0.26
N GLN A 132 -1.01 14.35 0.09
CA GLN A 132 -2.30 14.67 -0.52
C GLN A 132 -2.15 15.93 -1.36
N LEU A 133 -2.50 15.84 -2.64
CA LEU A 133 -2.60 17.02 -3.51
C LEU A 133 -3.88 17.78 -3.15
N PRO A 134 -3.86 19.13 -3.11
CA PRO A 134 -5.09 19.90 -2.97
C PRO A 134 -6.00 19.60 -4.18
N GLY A 135 -7.20 19.13 -3.89
CA GLY A 135 -8.25 18.86 -4.88
C GLY A 135 -8.95 20.13 -5.34
#